data_AF-A0A526RQ18-F1
#
_entry.id   AF-A0A526RQ18-F1
#
_cell.length_a   1.000
_cell.length_b   1.000
_cell.length_c   1.000
_cell.angle_alpha   90.00
_cell.angle_beta   90.00
_cell.angle_gamma   90.00
#
_symmetry.space_group_name_H-M   'P 1'
#
loop_
_entity.id
_entity.type
_entity.pdbx_description
1 polymer ?
#
loop_
_entity_poly.entity_id
_entity_poly.type
_entity_poly.pdbx_seq_one_letter_code
_entity_poly.pdbx_strand_id
1 'polypeptide(L)'
;MSLSSLFSEKSFGELPGWDEDDHRAAYAAFRRSAFHVLTKPYRTGSLGVGFEAFAEAYREARAVSLPNRAQARAFFERHFVPTHVTAETGGAGLVTGFYEPEAEASPVRTDRFTVPLLSRPADLVDVDDA
;
A
#
# COMPACT_ATOMS: atom_id res chain seq x y z
N MET A 1 6.95 12.73 -15.14
CA MET A 1 8.17 12.79 -14.30
C MET A 1 9.07 11.63 -14.67
N SER A 2 10.39 11.78 -14.59
CA SER A 2 11.31 10.64 -14.70
C SER A 2 11.22 9.78 -13.44
N LEU A 3 11.46 8.48 -13.57
CA LEU A 3 11.69 7.61 -12.43
C LEU A 3 12.94 8.06 -11.67
N SER A 4 12.93 7.87 -10.34
CA SER A 4 14.07 8.16 -9.47
C SER A 4 15.30 7.32 -9.84
N SER A 5 16.49 7.91 -9.75
CA SER A 5 17.77 7.21 -9.91
C SER A 5 18.09 6.24 -8.77
N LEU A 6 17.30 6.24 -7.70
CA LEU A 6 17.42 5.28 -6.60
C LEU A 6 16.95 3.87 -7.02
N PHE A 7 16.21 3.75 -8.12
CA PHE A 7 15.78 2.45 -8.63
C PHE A 7 16.91 1.77 -9.41
N SER A 8 17.20 0.53 -9.01
CA SER A 8 17.97 -0.43 -9.79
C SER A 8 17.06 -1.60 -10.13
N GLU A 9 16.79 -1.82 -11.42
CA GLU A 9 15.95 -2.92 -11.89
C GLU A 9 16.51 -4.29 -11.47
N LYS A 10 15.59 -5.21 -11.16
CA LYS A 10 15.85 -6.58 -10.72
C LYS A 10 14.91 -7.56 -11.39
N SER A 11 15.36 -8.81 -11.49
CA SER A 11 14.50 -9.94 -11.85
C SER A 11 13.81 -10.52 -10.63
N PHE A 12 12.68 -11.21 -10.82
CA PHE A 12 11.99 -11.88 -9.71
C PHE A 12 12.84 -12.96 -9.03
N GLY A 13 13.74 -13.62 -9.76
CA GLY A 13 14.68 -14.60 -9.20
C GLY A 13 15.76 -14.00 -8.29
N GLU A 14 15.94 -12.67 -8.31
CA GLU A 14 16.84 -11.97 -7.37
C GLU A 14 16.16 -11.62 -6.04
N LEU A 15 14.83 -11.80 -5.91
CA LEU A 15 14.12 -11.51 -4.67
C LEU A 15 14.22 -12.73 -3.72
N PRO A 16 14.87 -12.59 -2.56
CA PRO A 16 14.92 -13.68 -1.58
C PRO A 16 13.51 -14.05 -1.12
N GLY A 17 13.17 -15.34 -1.18
CA GLY A 17 11.86 -15.84 -0.72
C GLY A 17 10.72 -15.71 -1.74
N TRP A 18 10.99 -15.25 -2.97
CA TRP A 18 9.93 -15.03 -3.97
C TRP A 18 9.16 -16.30 -4.33
N ASP A 19 9.79 -17.47 -4.37
CA ASP A 19 9.04 -18.68 -4.71
C ASP A 19 8.27 -19.24 -3.51
N GLU A 20 8.67 -18.87 -2.29
CA GLU A 20 8.14 -19.32 -1.01
C GLU A 20 6.99 -18.46 -0.46
N ASP A 21 6.85 -17.20 -0.87
CA ASP A 21 5.82 -16.28 -0.34
C ASP A 21 4.36 -16.65 -0.72
N ASP A 22 3.38 -16.24 0.10
CA ASP A 22 1.96 -16.38 -0.23
C ASP A 22 1.44 -15.20 -1.06
N HIS A 23 1.62 -15.33 -2.37
CA HIS A 23 1.21 -14.34 -3.36
C HIS A 23 -0.30 -14.08 -3.36
N ARG A 24 -1.12 -15.01 -2.84
CA ARG A 24 -2.57 -14.79 -2.74
C ARG A 24 -2.89 -13.71 -1.73
N ALA A 25 -2.16 -13.66 -0.60
CA ALA A 25 -2.33 -12.63 0.41
C ALA A 25 -1.92 -11.25 -0.14
N ALA A 26 -0.78 -11.18 -0.83
CA ALA A 26 -0.32 -9.97 -1.52
C ALA A 26 -1.33 -9.51 -2.59
N TYR A 27 -1.86 -10.43 -3.40
CA TYR A 27 -2.87 -10.13 -4.40
C TYR A 27 -4.17 -9.61 -3.79
N ALA A 28 -4.64 -10.24 -2.70
CA ALA A 28 -5.83 -9.80 -1.99
C ALA A 28 -5.67 -8.36 -1.45
N ALA A 29 -4.50 -8.03 -0.92
CA ALA A 29 -4.17 -6.67 -0.50
C ALA A 29 -4.16 -5.68 -1.68
N PHE A 30 -3.49 -6.02 -2.78
CA PHE A 30 -3.45 -5.19 -3.99
C PHE A 30 -4.86 -4.96 -4.57
N ARG A 31 -5.69 -6.00 -4.61
CA ARG A 31 -7.08 -5.93 -5.08
C ARG A 31 -7.91 -4.94 -4.26
N ARG A 32 -7.72 -4.85 -2.94
CA ARG A 32 -8.39 -3.81 -2.12
C ARG A 32 -8.04 -2.40 -2.60
N SER A 33 -6.76 -2.13 -2.88
CA SER A 33 -6.32 -0.86 -3.45
C SER A 33 -6.92 -0.60 -4.84
N ALA A 34 -7.02 -1.65 -5.67
CA ALA A 34 -7.63 -1.58 -7.01
C ALA A 34 -9.11 -1.17 -7.01
N PHE A 35 -9.84 -1.41 -5.91
CA PHE A 35 -11.20 -0.89 -5.73
C PHE A 35 -11.22 0.48 -5.06
N HIS A 36 -10.41 0.68 -4.00
CA HIS A 36 -10.38 1.94 -3.24
C HIS A 36 -10.05 3.17 -4.09
N VAL A 37 -9.16 2.97 -5.06
CA VAL A 37 -8.72 4.00 -6.01
C VAL A 37 -9.86 4.66 -6.80
N LEU A 38 -10.97 3.96 -7.03
CA LEU A 38 -12.14 4.51 -7.72
C LEU A 38 -12.84 5.61 -6.90
N THR A 39 -12.64 5.60 -5.58
CA THR A 39 -13.16 6.62 -4.66
C THR A 39 -12.13 7.71 -4.41
N LYS A 40 -10.86 7.34 -4.23
CA LYS A 40 -9.78 8.26 -3.92
C LYS A 40 -8.50 7.87 -4.67
N PRO A 41 -8.15 8.56 -5.77
CA PRO A 41 -6.91 8.31 -6.48
C PRO A 41 -5.68 8.59 -5.60
N TYR A 42 -4.62 7.81 -5.81
CA TYR A 42 -3.34 8.01 -5.14
C TYR A 42 -2.55 9.13 -5.83
N ARG A 43 -1.78 9.90 -5.05
CA ARG A 43 -0.86 10.90 -5.58
C ARG A 43 0.46 10.22 -6.00
N THR A 44 1.06 10.71 -7.08
CA THR A 44 2.40 10.31 -7.49
C THR A 44 3.42 10.77 -6.44
N GLY A 45 4.16 9.83 -5.87
CA GLY A 45 5.22 10.12 -4.91
C GLY A 45 6.50 10.66 -5.59
N SER A 46 7.45 11.12 -4.78
CA SER A 46 8.74 11.66 -5.25
C SER A 46 9.60 10.67 -6.03
N LEU A 47 9.35 9.36 -5.89
CA LEU A 47 10.03 8.33 -6.67
C LEU A 47 9.61 8.31 -8.16
N GLY A 48 8.56 9.02 -8.52
CA GLY A 48 8.16 9.23 -9.92
C GLY A 48 7.30 8.13 -10.54
N VAL A 49 6.90 7.10 -9.78
CA VAL A 49 5.96 6.07 -10.26
C VAL A 49 4.56 6.69 -10.37
N GLY A 50 4.14 6.96 -11.60
CA GLY A 50 2.84 7.53 -11.91
C GLY A 50 1.69 6.64 -11.47
N PHE A 51 0.63 7.25 -10.95
CA PHE A 51 -0.59 6.54 -10.54
C PHE A 51 -1.21 5.73 -11.70
N GLU A 52 -1.19 6.29 -12.90
CA GLU A 52 -1.67 5.71 -14.15
C GLU A 52 -0.94 4.43 -14.56
N ALA A 53 0.30 4.22 -14.10
CA ALA A 53 1.09 3.03 -14.43
C ALA A 53 0.43 1.72 -13.92
N PHE A 54 -0.44 1.82 -12.91
CA PHE A 54 -1.13 0.68 -12.33
C PHE A 54 -2.46 0.33 -13.03
N ALA A 55 -2.87 1.07 -14.07
CA ALA A 55 -4.21 0.97 -14.65
C ALA A 55 -4.59 -0.45 -15.09
N GLU A 56 -3.70 -1.13 -15.82
CA GLU A 56 -3.92 -2.51 -16.31
C GLU A 56 -3.94 -3.54 -15.17
N ALA A 57 -2.98 -3.44 -14.24
CA ALA A 57 -2.92 -4.29 -13.05
C ALA A 57 -4.20 -4.16 -12.20
N TYR A 58 -4.69 -2.93 -12.00
CA TYR A 58 -5.94 -2.68 -11.31
C TYR A 58 -7.16 -3.22 -12.06
N ARG A 59 -7.19 -3.09 -13.39
CA ARG A 59 -8.28 -3.63 -14.22
C ARG A 59 -8.38 -5.14 -14.06
N GLU A 60 -7.25 -5.86 -14.14
CA GLU A 60 -7.23 -7.32 -13.94
C GLU A 60 -7.58 -7.70 -12.49
N ALA A 61 -7.02 -6.99 -11.51
CA ALA A 61 -7.28 -7.25 -10.09
C ALA A 61 -8.75 -7.07 -9.69
N ARG A 62 -9.47 -6.15 -10.34
CA ARG A 62 -10.92 -6.01 -10.15
C ARG A 62 -11.73 -7.14 -10.80
N ALA A 63 -11.24 -7.69 -11.91
CA ALA A 63 -11.95 -8.72 -12.68
C ALA A 63 -11.78 -10.14 -12.11
N VAL A 64 -10.62 -10.46 -11.53
CA VAL A 64 -10.31 -11.79 -11.00
C VAL A 64 -10.42 -11.78 -9.47
N SER A 65 -11.32 -12.60 -8.91
CA SER A 65 -11.64 -12.55 -7.47
C SER A 65 -10.78 -13.46 -6.60
N LEU A 66 -10.39 -14.63 -7.10
CA LEU A 66 -9.77 -15.71 -6.30
C LEU A 66 -8.69 -16.46 -7.10
N PRO A 67 -7.52 -15.85 -7.37
CA PRO A 67 -6.43 -16.57 -8.00
C PRO A 67 -5.85 -17.64 -7.06
N ASN A 68 -5.44 -18.78 -7.62
CA ASN A 68 -4.55 -19.68 -6.92
C ASN A 68 -3.14 -19.07 -6.79
N ARG A 69 -2.26 -19.70 -6.02
CA ARG A 69 -0.90 -19.18 -5.75
C ARG A 69 -0.11 -18.91 -7.03
N ALA A 70 -0.14 -19.83 -8.00
CA ALA A 70 0.57 -19.67 -9.26
C ALA A 70 0.01 -18.52 -10.11
N GLN A 71 -1.32 -18.36 -10.15
CA GLN A 71 -1.98 -17.25 -10.83
C GLN A 71 -1.65 -15.91 -10.18
N ALA A 72 -1.62 -15.85 -8.85
CA ALA A 72 -1.28 -14.64 -8.10
C ALA A 72 0.20 -14.26 -8.29
N ARG A 73 1.13 -15.23 -8.24
CA ARG A 73 2.54 -15.00 -8.57
C ARG A 73 2.70 -14.47 -10.00
N ALA A 74 2.09 -15.15 -10.97
CA ALA A 74 2.15 -14.75 -12.37
C ALA A 74 1.51 -13.37 -12.61
N PHE A 75 0.52 -12.95 -11.83
CA PHE A 75 -0.02 -11.59 -11.90
C PHE A 75 1.08 -10.55 -11.63
N PHE A 76 1.84 -10.71 -10.53
CA PHE A 76 2.92 -9.79 -10.22
C PHE A 76 4.02 -9.83 -11.29
N GLU A 77 4.37 -11.01 -11.78
CA GLU A 77 5.41 -11.18 -12.80
C GLU A 77 5.06 -10.58 -14.17
N ARG A 78 3.77 -10.51 -14.51
CA ARG A 78 3.32 -9.88 -15.76
C ARG A 78 3.20 -8.36 -15.66
N HIS A 79 2.82 -7.84 -14.50
CA HIS A 79 2.41 -6.45 -14.35
C HIS A 79 3.48 -5.56 -13.71
N PHE A 80 4.49 -6.14 -13.07
CA PHE A 80 5.48 -5.40 -12.29
C PHE A 80 6.90 -5.80 -12.67
N VAL A 81 7.78 -4.82 -12.54
CA VAL A 81 9.23 -5.00 -12.62
C VAL A 81 9.78 -4.77 -11.21
N PRO A 82 10.43 -5.76 -10.58
CA PRO A 82 11.06 -5.56 -9.29
C PRO A 82 12.19 -4.53 -9.39
N THR A 83 12.27 -3.65 -8.41
CA THR A 83 13.36 -2.67 -8.32
C THR A 83 13.94 -2.67 -6.91
N HIS A 84 15.26 -2.72 -6.83
CA HIS A 84 15.97 -2.45 -5.59
C HIS A 84 16.05 -0.94 -5.40
N VAL A 85 15.56 -0.45 -4.26
CA VAL A 85 15.62 0.97 -3.88
C VAL A 85 16.84 1.17 -2.99
N THR A 86 17.81 1.94 -3.46
CA THR A 86 19.00 2.27 -2.66
C THR A 86 18.68 3.39 -1.66
N ALA A 87 19.21 3.26 -0.43
CA ALA A 87 19.11 4.33 0.55
C ALA A 87 20.01 5.50 0.12
N GLU A 88 19.49 6.73 0.22
CA GLU A 88 20.25 7.95 -0.11
C GLU A 88 21.54 8.08 0.70
N THR A 89 21.55 7.57 1.93
CA THR A 89 22.70 7.59 2.85
C THR A 89 23.59 6.35 2.78
N GLY A 90 23.30 5.41 1.88
CA GLY A 90 24.13 4.22 1.65
C GLY A 90 24.04 3.10 2.71
N GLY A 91 23.06 3.15 3.61
CA GLY A 91 22.82 2.13 4.64
C GLY A 91 21.72 1.12 4.30
N ALA A 92 21.53 0.14 5.19
CA ALA A 92 20.36 -0.76 5.12
C ALA A 92 19.06 -0.01 5.48
N GLY A 93 17.95 -0.44 4.90
CA GLY A 93 16.62 0.06 5.28
C GLY A 93 16.24 -0.35 6.71
N LEU A 94 15.43 0.46 7.37
CA LEU A 94 14.85 0.16 8.69
C LEU A 94 13.39 -0.27 8.52
N VAL A 95 13.03 -1.42 9.08
CA VAL A 95 11.64 -1.90 9.14
C VAL A 95 11.14 -1.74 10.57
N THR A 96 10.01 -1.06 10.72
CA THR A 96 9.26 -0.93 11.98
C THR A 96 7.87 -1.55 11.86
N GLY A 97 7.16 -1.68 12.97
CA GLY A 97 5.80 -2.22 13.01
C GLY A 97 4.83 -1.27 13.68
N PHE A 98 3.59 -1.25 13.19
CA PHE A 98 2.44 -0.66 13.85
C PHE A 98 1.29 -1.67 13.84
N TYR A 99 0.28 -1.46 14.69
CA TYR A 99 -0.90 -2.30 14.76
C TYR A 99 -2.13 -1.43 15.05
N GLU A 100 -3.32 -2.03 14.92
CA GLU A 100 -4.58 -1.41 15.34
C GLU A 100 -4.87 -1.81 16.79
N PRO A 101 -4.81 -0.88 17.76
CA PRO A 101 -5.10 -1.20 19.16
C PRO A 101 -6.60 -1.43 19.38
N GLU A 102 -6.92 -2.42 20.22
CA GLU A 102 -8.28 -2.67 20.68
C GLU A 102 -8.47 -2.14 22.10
N ALA A 103 -9.56 -1.40 22.33
CA ALA A 103 -9.88 -0.82 23.63
C ALA A 103 -11.38 -0.90 23.92
N GLU A 104 -11.74 -1.24 25.15
CA GLU A 104 -13.13 -1.15 25.61
C GLU A 104 -13.59 0.32 25.65
N ALA A 105 -14.78 0.58 25.13
CA ALA A 105 -15.36 1.93 25.10
C ALA A 105 -16.85 1.88 25.43
N SER A 106 -17.41 3.05 25.76
CA SER A 106 -18.85 3.25 26.00
C SER A 106 -19.37 4.37 25.11
N PRO A 107 -20.59 4.25 24.53
CA PRO A 107 -21.19 5.32 23.74
C PRO A 107 -21.62 6.54 24.58
N VAL A 108 -21.66 6.38 25.91
CA VAL A 108 -21.97 7.46 26.86
C VAL A 108 -20.90 7.54 27.95
N ARG A 109 -20.68 8.74 28.48
CA ARG A 109 -19.78 8.94 29.63
C ARG A 109 -20.33 8.21 30.85
N THR A 110 -19.45 7.53 31.57
CA THR A 110 -19.74 6.91 32.89
C THR A 110 -18.59 7.20 33.85
N ASP A 111 -18.71 6.75 35.10
CA ASP A 111 -17.61 6.86 36.08
C ASP A 111 -16.37 6.05 35.66
N ARG A 112 -16.54 4.98 34.86
CA ARG A 112 -15.45 4.17 34.30
C ARG A 112 -14.92 4.73 32.99
N PHE A 113 -15.79 5.24 32.12
CA PHE A 113 -15.45 5.74 30.78
C PHE A 113 -15.50 7.27 30.75
N THR A 114 -14.40 7.90 31.16
CA THR A 114 -14.32 9.36 31.39
C THR A 114 -13.58 10.15 30.31
N VAL A 115 -12.79 9.48 29.46
CA VAL A 115 -11.99 10.09 28.38
C VAL A 115 -12.69 9.92 27.03
N PRO A 116 -13.03 11.00 26.31
CA PRO A 116 -13.71 10.89 25.01
C PRO A 116 -12.74 10.62 23.86
N LEU A 117 -13.22 9.88 22.85
CA LEU A 117 -12.62 9.86 21.51
C LEU A 117 -13.27 10.98 20.68
N LEU A 118 -12.50 12.02 20.36
CA LEU A 118 -13.00 13.22 19.69
C LEU A 118 -13.10 12.99 18.17
N SER A 119 -14.22 13.40 17.57
CA SER A 119 -14.33 13.54 16.12
C SER A 119 -13.57 14.79 15.64
N ARG A 120 -13.31 14.88 14.32
CA ARG A 120 -12.81 16.12 13.71
C ARG A 120 -13.73 17.30 14.09
N PRO A 121 -13.21 18.37 14.73
CA PRO A 121 -13.98 19.57 15.02
C PRO A 121 -14.51 20.24 13.75
N ALA A 122 -15.68 20.87 13.81
CA ALA A 122 -16.32 21.52 12.66
C ALA A 122 -15.54 22.74 12.14
N ASP A 123 -14.73 23.35 13.00
CA ASP A 123 -13.85 24.50 12.73
C ASP A 123 -12.41 24.07 12.38
N LEU A 124 -12.12 22.76 12.32
CA LEU A 124 -10.81 22.27 11.86
C LEU A 124 -10.73 22.36 10.34
N VAL A 125 -10.12 23.43 9.84
CA VAL A 125 -9.90 23.69 8.41
C VAL A 125 -8.64 22.97 7.89
N ASP A 126 -8.73 22.42 6.68
CA ASP A 126 -7.54 21.99 5.93
C ASP A 126 -6.87 23.24 5.35
N VAL A 127 -5.54 23.32 5.44
CA VAL A 127 -4.74 24.41 4.86
C VAL A 127 -3.97 23.85 3.66
N ASP A 128 -4.02 24.55 2.55
CA ASP A 128 -3.21 24.30 1.36
C ASP A 128 -2.42 25.55 0.96
N ASP A 129 -1.46 25.37 0.05
CA ASP A 129 -0.54 26.42 -0.42
C ASP A 129 -1.11 27.20 -1.63
N ALA A 130 -2.45 27.26 -1.78
CA ALA A 130 -3.11 27.96 -2.89
C ALA A 130 -2.84 29.47 -2.89
#